data_AF-A0A8H4KQB4-F1
#
_entry.id   AF-A0A8H4KQB4-F1
#
_cell.length_a   1.000
_cell.length_b   1.000
_cell.length_c   1.000
_cell.angle_alpha   90.00
_cell.angle_beta   90.00
_cell.angle_gamma   90.00
#
_symmetry.space_group_name_H-M   'P 1'
#
loop_
_entity.id
_entity.type
_entity.pdbx_description
1 polymer ?
#
loop_
_entity_poly.entity_id
_entity_poly.type
_entity_poly.pdbx_seq_one_letter_code
_entity_poly.pdbx_strand_id
1 'polypeptide(L)'
;MSSGPTTSGQSNGSSRNPQYIDLGANAPEPWSMWSNDPTKMKLSIYFSQDPNAPGLAQSYNLPGLKPVVVKQRGTGRGDIFLLKDDTTSYFLFDEEKNDMYRFLRPLTDEEAVYQVETDTYDVGNLSIQFYVRRRQ
;
A
#
# COMPACT_ATOMS: atom_id res chain seq x y z
N MET A 1 28.81 19.26 -45.46
CA MET A 1 28.42 17.86 -45.70
C MET A 1 28.51 17.19 -44.32
N SER A 2 27.42 17.08 -43.54
CA SER A 2 26.31 16.11 -43.67
C SER A 2 26.90 14.69 -43.81
N SER A 3 26.75 13.79 -42.84
CA SER A 3 25.46 13.27 -42.34
C SER A 3 25.51 12.86 -40.87
N GLY A 4 24.39 13.01 -40.17
CA GLY A 4 24.21 12.70 -38.76
C GLY A 4 23.79 11.24 -38.47
N PRO A 5 22.85 11.02 -37.55
CA PRO A 5 23.09 10.30 -36.31
C PRO A 5 22.56 8.86 -36.30
N THR A 6 23.16 8.00 -35.49
CA THR A 6 22.55 6.70 -35.11
C THR A 6 21.92 6.83 -33.74
N THR A 7 20.62 7.12 -33.74
CA THR A 7 19.72 6.93 -32.60
C THR A 7 19.27 5.48 -32.59
N SER A 8 19.46 4.75 -31.50
CA SER A 8 18.49 3.75 -31.02
C SER A 8 19.01 3.03 -29.77
N GLY A 9 18.47 3.42 -28.63
CA GLY A 9 18.61 2.77 -27.33
C GLY A 9 17.49 3.26 -26.42
N GLN A 10 16.27 3.15 -26.93
CA GLN A 10 15.03 3.59 -26.32
C GLN A 10 14.68 2.64 -25.16
N SER A 11 14.90 3.06 -23.92
CA SER A 11 14.23 2.49 -22.76
C SER A 11 12.96 3.29 -22.47
N ASN A 12 11.97 3.13 -23.34
CA ASN A 12 10.57 3.43 -22.99
C ASN A 12 10.10 2.33 -22.03
N GLY A 13 9.63 2.71 -20.84
CA GLY A 13 9.04 1.75 -19.91
C GLY A 13 8.86 2.28 -18.49
N SER A 14 8.05 3.33 -18.37
CA SER A 14 7.33 3.73 -17.16
C SER A 14 8.18 4.20 -15.97
N SER A 15 8.09 5.51 -15.73
CA SER A 15 8.43 6.18 -14.48
C SER A 15 8.15 5.30 -13.26
N ARG A 16 9.22 4.81 -12.64
CA ARG A 16 9.25 4.12 -11.34
C ARG A 16 8.89 5.10 -10.21
N ASN A 17 7.75 5.75 -10.30
CA ASN A 17 7.19 6.42 -9.12
C ASN A 17 6.86 5.30 -8.13
N PRO A 18 7.36 5.35 -6.89
CA PRO A 18 7.10 4.30 -5.95
C PRO A 18 5.59 4.22 -5.72
N GLN A 19 5.02 3.07 -6.07
CA GLN A 19 3.62 2.74 -5.81
C GLN A 19 3.36 2.51 -4.31
N TYR A 20 4.36 2.76 -3.45
CA TYR A 20 4.39 2.54 -2.01
C TYR A 20 5.16 3.67 -1.31
N ILE A 21 5.04 3.75 0.02
CA ILE A 21 5.84 4.67 0.85
C ILE A 21 7.12 3.93 1.28
N ASP A 22 8.27 4.38 0.77
CA ASP A 22 9.57 3.86 1.17
C ASP A 22 9.99 4.50 2.50
N LEU A 23 10.13 3.66 3.54
CA LEU A 23 10.56 4.10 4.87
C LEU A 23 12.10 4.17 4.98
N GLY A 24 12.82 3.79 3.92
CA GLY A 24 14.27 3.81 3.84
C GLY A 24 14.94 2.66 4.61
N ALA A 25 16.26 2.54 4.44
CA ALA A 25 17.06 1.49 5.09
C ALA A 25 17.14 1.61 6.63
N ASN A 26 16.78 2.77 7.18
CA ASN A 26 16.72 3.02 8.62
C ASN A 26 15.34 2.72 9.20
N ALA A 27 14.37 2.30 8.37
CA ALA A 27 13.14 1.72 8.88
C ALA A 27 13.51 0.57 9.82
N PRO A 28 12.92 0.49 11.03
CA PRO A 28 13.37 -0.45 12.03
C PRO A 28 13.43 -1.88 11.48
N GLU A 29 14.65 -2.39 11.26
CA GLU A 29 14.90 -3.77 10.86
C GLU A 29 14.41 -4.72 11.97
N PRO A 30 14.07 -5.96 11.61
CA PRO A 30 12.78 -6.39 11.08
C PRO A 30 11.65 -6.36 12.13
N TRP A 31 10.51 -5.79 11.76
CA TRP A 31 9.25 -6.05 12.47
C TRP A 31 8.88 -7.51 12.27
N SER A 32 8.82 -8.30 13.35
CA SER A 32 8.70 -9.77 13.29
C SER A 32 7.57 -10.31 12.39
N MET A 33 6.55 -9.49 12.09
CA MET A 33 5.44 -9.87 11.23
C MET A 33 5.12 -8.88 10.10
N TRP A 34 5.70 -7.68 10.08
CA TRP A 34 5.38 -6.60 9.13
C TRP A 34 6.58 -6.25 8.25
N SER A 35 6.34 -5.77 7.02
CA SER A 35 7.42 -5.50 6.07
C SER A 35 7.17 -4.28 5.19
N ASN A 36 8.20 -3.44 5.00
CA ASN A 36 8.26 -2.37 4.01
C ASN A 36 8.89 -2.84 2.66
N ASP A 37 9.09 -4.15 2.48
CA ASP A 37 9.62 -4.71 1.24
C ASP A 37 8.56 -4.69 0.12
N PRO A 38 8.77 -3.95 -0.98
CA PRO A 38 7.79 -3.82 -2.06
C PRO A 38 7.51 -5.15 -2.78
N THR A 39 8.44 -6.11 -2.74
CA THR A 39 8.22 -7.43 -3.33
C THR A 39 7.14 -8.24 -2.59
N LYS A 40 6.86 -7.89 -1.33
CA LYS A 40 5.83 -8.52 -0.50
C LYS A 40 4.48 -7.80 -0.54
N MET A 41 4.42 -6.56 -1.04
CA MET A 41 3.23 -5.70 -1.00
C MET A 41 2.19 -5.97 -2.11
N LYS A 42 2.39 -6.99 -2.96
CA LYS A 42 1.46 -7.35 -4.06
C LYS A 42 1.05 -6.12 -4.91
N LEU A 43 2.02 -5.23 -5.21
CA LEU A 43 1.76 -3.93 -5.84
C LEU A 43 0.98 -4.03 -7.16
N SER A 44 1.33 -5.01 -8.00
CA SER A 44 0.64 -5.24 -9.28
C SER A 44 -0.81 -5.73 -9.15
N ILE A 45 -1.23 -6.19 -7.97
CA ILE A 45 -2.58 -6.71 -7.72
C ILE A 45 -3.43 -5.60 -7.11
N TYR A 46 -2.97 -5.03 -5.99
CA TYR A 46 -3.77 -4.11 -5.18
C TYR A 46 -3.52 -2.64 -5.49
N PHE A 47 -2.38 -2.31 -6.09
CA PHE A 47 -1.98 -0.93 -6.37
C PHE A 47 -1.66 -0.72 -7.85
N SER A 48 -2.30 -1.54 -8.70
CA SER A 48 -2.22 -1.42 -10.14
C SER A 48 -2.79 -0.09 -10.61
N GLN A 49 -2.16 0.48 -11.64
CA GLN A 49 -2.67 1.63 -12.38
C GLN A 49 -3.44 1.22 -13.64
N ASP A 50 -3.65 -0.09 -13.86
CA ASP A 50 -4.40 -0.61 -14.99
C ASP A 50 -5.90 -0.24 -14.85
N PRO A 51 -6.47 0.52 -15.81
CA PRO A 51 -7.89 0.87 -15.77
C PRO A 51 -8.84 -0.33 -15.91
N ASN A 52 -8.36 -1.47 -16.43
CA ASN A 52 -9.18 -2.68 -16.61
C ASN A 52 -9.16 -3.60 -15.38
N ALA A 53 -8.24 -3.36 -14.43
CA ALA A 53 -8.11 -4.11 -13.20
C ALA A 53 -7.99 -3.12 -12.04
N PRO A 54 -9.13 -2.59 -11.54
CA PRO A 54 -9.13 -1.49 -10.59
C PRO A 54 -8.45 -1.90 -9.28
N GLY A 55 -7.37 -1.21 -8.92
CA GLY A 55 -6.70 -1.38 -7.63
C GLY A 55 -7.57 -0.94 -6.44
N LEU A 56 -7.03 -1.06 -5.23
CA LEU A 56 -7.71 -0.67 -3.99
C LEU A 56 -8.12 0.81 -4.00
N ALA A 57 -7.23 1.70 -4.47
CA ALA A 57 -7.52 3.13 -4.57
C ALA A 57 -8.82 3.41 -5.35
N GLN A 58 -9.03 2.74 -6.47
CA GLN A 58 -10.23 2.88 -7.29
C GLN A 58 -11.43 2.17 -6.66
N SER A 59 -11.23 0.94 -6.17
CA SER A 59 -12.28 0.12 -5.56
C SER A 59 -12.92 0.78 -4.34
N TYR A 60 -12.14 1.55 -3.59
CA TYR A 60 -12.56 2.25 -2.38
C TYR A 60 -12.78 3.76 -2.56
N ASN A 61 -12.59 4.29 -3.77
CA ASN A 61 -12.62 5.73 -4.07
C ASN A 61 -11.68 6.55 -3.14
N LEU A 62 -10.49 6.00 -2.89
CA LEU A 62 -9.41 6.61 -2.10
C LEU A 62 -8.24 6.95 -3.04
N PRO A 63 -8.26 8.13 -3.69
CA PRO A 63 -7.18 8.51 -4.59
C PRO A 63 -5.85 8.61 -3.83
N GLY A 64 -4.77 8.20 -4.49
CA GLY A 64 -3.42 8.29 -3.92
C GLY A 64 -3.07 7.22 -2.89
N LEU A 65 -3.96 6.24 -2.66
CA LEU A 65 -3.72 5.17 -1.69
C LEU A 65 -2.47 4.35 -2.06
N LYS A 66 -1.51 4.32 -1.13
CA LYS A 66 -0.23 3.61 -1.25
C LYS A 66 -0.03 2.70 -0.05
N PRO A 67 0.53 1.50 -0.20
CA PRO A 67 0.96 0.69 0.92
C PRO A 67 2.18 1.31 1.59
N VAL A 68 2.18 1.24 2.92
CA VAL A 68 3.30 1.57 3.79
C VAL A 68 3.96 0.27 4.21
N VAL A 69 3.23 -0.65 4.84
CA VAL A 69 3.75 -1.99 5.21
C VAL A 69 2.71 -3.09 5.10
N VAL A 70 3.19 -4.33 5.00
CA VAL A 70 2.36 -5.53 4.89
C VAL A 70 2.70 -6.56 5.98
N LYS A 71 1.67 -7.12 6.62
CA LYS A 71 1.74 -8.28 7.51
C LYS A 71 1.42 -9.55 6.73
N GLN A 72 2.41 -10.41 6.51
CA GLN A 72 2.19 -11.68 5.83
C GLN A 72 1.66 -12.72 6.83
N ARG A 73 0.38 -13.12 6.70
CA ARG A 73 -0.28 -14.04 7.66
C ARG A 73 -0.06 -15.53 7.36
N GLY A 74 0.72 -15.86 6.32
CA GLY A 74 1.06 -17.22 5.92
C GLY A 74 0.11 -17.84 4.90
N THR A 75 0.44 -19.04 4.40
CA THR A 75 -0.27 -19.70 3.30
C THR A 75 -1.75 -19.90 3.62
N GLY A 76 -2.63 -19.43 2.72
CA GLY A 76 -4.08 -19.59 2.84
C GLY A 76 -4.79 -18.53 3.69
N ARG A 77 -4.06 -17.55 4.24
CA ARG A 77 -4.61 -16.35 4.88
C ARG A 77 -4.36 -15.13 4.01
N GLY A 78 -5.28 -14.16 4.04
CA GLY A 78 -5.04 -12.87 3.38
C GLY A 78 -4.01 -12.06 4.17
N ASP A 79 -3.26 -11.19 3.52
CA ASP A 79 -2.33 -10.27 4.19
C ASP A 79 -3.09 -9.10 4.84
N ILE A 80 -2.41 -8.35 5.70
CA ILE A 80 -2.91 -7.06 6.21
C ILE A 80 -1.98 -5.97 5.72
N PHE A 81 -2.52 -4.86 5.26
CA PHE A 81 -1.74 -3.73 4.76
C PHE A 81 -2.03 -2.48 5.59
N LEU A 82 -0.98 -1.79 6.03
CA LEU A 82 -1.07 -0.38 6.42
C LEU A 82 -0.93 0.46 5.16
N LEU A 83 -1.90 1.31 4.90
CA LEU A 83 -1.97 2.17 3.73
C LEU A 83 -2.01 3.64 4.14
N LYS A 84 -1.59 4.51 3.24
CA LYS A 84 -1.65 5.97 3.38
C LYS A 84 -2.23 6.58 2.10
N ASP A 85 -3.12 7.55 2.23
CA ASP A 85 -3.61 8.32 1.10
C ASP A 85 -2.84 9.63 0.90
N ASP A 86 -3.19 10.41 -0.12
CA ASP A 86 -2.57 11.72 -0.40
C ASP A 86 -2.98 12.80 0.63
N THR A 87 -3.95 12.55 1.52
CA THR A 87 -4.45 13.50 2.52
C THR A 87 -3.79 13.37 3.90
N THR A 88 -2.86 12.41 4.05
CA THR A 88 -2.24 11.98 5.32
C THR A 88 -3.11 11.10 6.21
N SER A 89 -4.19 10.51 5.69
CA SER A 89 -4.98 9.51 6.41
C SER A 89 -4.35 8.13 6.29
N TYR A 90 -4.39 7.37 7.38
CA TYR A 90 -3.94 5.97 7.40
C TYR A 90 -5.11 5.01 7.41
N PHE A 91 -4.90 3.87 6.76
CA PHE A 91 -5.90 2.81 6.65
C PHE A 91 -5.27 1.44 6.90
N LEU A 92 -6.04 0.53 7.49
CA LEU A 92 -5.75 -0.89 7.54
C LEU A 92 -6.64 -1.60 6.53
N PHE A 93 -6.04 -2.32 5.60
CA PHE A 93 -6.76 -3.22 4.71
C PHE A 93 -6.52 -4.67 5.14
N ASP A 94 -7.59 -5.39 5.44
CA ASP A 94 -7.57 -6.83 5.69
C ASP A 94 -8.02 -7.57 4.41
N GLU A 95 -7.09 -8.20 3.71
CA GLU A 95 -7.35 -8.90 2.43
C GLU A 95 -8.34 -10.07 2.59
N GLU A 96 -8.28 -10.76 3.74
CA GLU A 96 -9.11 -11.94 3.99
C GLU A 96 -10.58 -11.55 4.15
N LYS A 97 -10.83 -10.45 4.88
CA LYS A 97 -12.17 -9.91 5.11
C LYS A 97 -12.64 -8.99 3.99
N ASN A 98 -11.70 -8.44 3.21
CA ASN A 98 -11.93 -7.39 2.23
C ASN A 98 -12.49 -6.09 2.86
N ASP A 99 -11.97 -5.78 4.05
CA ASP A 99 -12.39 -4.66 4.89
C ASP A 99 -11.31 -3.58 4.95
N MET A 100 -11.73 -2.31 4.88
CA MET A 100 -10.85 -1.15 5.03
C MET A 100 -11.25 -0.36 6.28
N TYR A 101 -10.32 -0.23 7.21
CA TYR A 101 -10.46 0.52 8.44
C TYR A 101 -9.65 1.81 8.33
N ARG A 102 -10.20 2.94 8.74
CA ARG A 102 -9.47 4.21 8.82
C ARG A 102 -9.06 4.48 10.27
N PHE A 103 -7.84 4.94 10.47
CA PHE A 103 -7.43 5.51 11.76
C PHE A 103 -8.13 6.84 11.99
N LEU A 104 -8.82 6.98 13.11
CA LEU A 104 -9.61 8.18 13.43
C LEU A 104 -8.75 9.36 13.87
N ARG A 105 -7.58 9.09 14.45
CA ARG A 105 -6.66 10.12 14.92
C ARG A 105 -5.64 10.48 13.84
N PRO A 106 -5.19 11.75 13.77
CA PRO A 106 -4.03 12.11 12.96
C PRO A 106 -2.79 11.38 13.50
N LEU A 107 -1.96 10.88 12.59
CA LEU A 107 -0.75 10.11 12.90
C LEU A 107 0.41 10.58 12.03
N THR A 108 1.63 10.47 12.54
CA THR A 108 2.83 10.48 11.70
C THR A 108 3.06 9.10 11.07
N ASP A 109 3.95 9.01 10.08
CA ASP A 109 4.33 7.72 9.48
C ASP A 109 4.87 6.76 10.55
N GLU A 110 5.72 7.27 11.45
CA GLU A 110 6.32 6.53 12.56
C GLU A 110 5.26 6.02 13.55
N GLU A 111 4.29 6.85 13.94
CA GLU A 111 3.25 6.44 14.90
C GLU A 111 2.28 5.41 14.32
N ALA A 112 1.93 5.54 13.04
CA ALA A 112 1.05 4.60 12.35
C ALA A 112 1.71 3.22 12.22
N VAL A 113 2.98 3.23 11.78
CA VAL A 113 3.84 2.06 11.75
C VAL A 113 3.95 1.41 13.13
N TYR A 114 4.30 2.18 14.16
CA TYR A 114 4.51 1.67 15.50
C TYR A 114 3.25 0.95 16.01
N GLN A 115 2.08 1.57 15.83
CA GLN A 115 0.82 0.98 16.29
C GLN A 115 0.49 -0.36 15.64
N VAL A 116 0.71 -0.49 14.32
CA VAL A 116 0.40 -1.75 13.62
C VAL A 116 1.44 -2.81 13.93
N GLU A 117 2.71 -2.42 14.10
CA GLU A 117 3.78 -3.32 14.49
C GLU A 117 3.50 -3.95 15.85
N THR A 118 3.15 -3.15 16.84
CA THR A 118 2.91 -3.59 18.22
C THR A 118 1.49 -4.10 18.44
N ASP A 119 0.64 -4.06 17.40
CA ASP A 119 -0.81 -4.32 17.49
C ASP A 119 -1.47 -3.51 18.64
N THR A 120 -0.98 -2.30 18.94
CA THR A 120 -1.45 -1.45 20.07
C THR A 120 -2.53 -0.43 19.66
N TYR A 121 -3.06 -0.54 18.44
CA TYR A 121 -4.19 0.31 18.03
C TYR A 121 -5.45 -0.11 18.80
N ASP A 122 -6.14 0.86 19.39
CA ASP A 122 -7.45 0.63 20.00
C ASP A 122 -8.50 0.46 18.89
N VAL A 123 -9.34 -0.57 18.98
CA VAL A 123 -10.46 -0.78 18.05
C VAL A 123 -11.42 0.41 18.08
N GLY A 124 -11.56 1.11 19.21
CA GLY A 124 -12.31 2.36 19.30
C GLY A 124 -11.71 3.51 18.47
N ASN A 125 -10.42 3.44 18.14
CA ASN A 125 -9.72 4.39 17.28
C ASN A 125 -9.68 3.97 15.80
N LEU A 126 -10.29 2.84 15.47
CA LEU A 126 -10.49 2.38 14.11
C LEU A 126 -11.97 2.49 13.74
N SER A 127 -12.24 3.05 12.57
CA SER A 127 -13.58 3.05 11.99
C SER A 127 -13.58 2.21 10.73
N ILE A 128 -14.45 1.19 10.67
CA ILE A 128 -14.74 0.50 9.41
C ILE A 128 -15.38 1.54 8.51
N GLN A 129 -14.64 2.02 7.52
CA GLN A 129 -15.12 3.04 6.60
C GLN A 129 -15.67 2.41 5.33
N PHE A 130 -15.11 1.26 4.92
CA PHE A 130 -15.50 0.66 3.67
C PHE A 130 -15.53 -0.86 3.75
N TYR A 131 -16.62 -1.42 3.24
CA TYR A 131 -16.83 -2.86 3.08
C TYR A 131 -17.13 -3.14 1.61
N VAL A 132 -16.32 -3.97 0.96
CA VAL A 132 -16.64 -4.43 -0.39
C VAL A 132 -17.58 -5.61 -0.25
N ARG A 133 -18.89 -5.38 -0.42
CA ARG A 133 -19.86 -6.47 -0.58
C ARG A 133 -19.45 -7.28 -1.78
N ARG A 134 -19.03 -8.54 -1.57
CA ARG A 134 -18.92 -9.51 -2.66
C ARG A 134 -20.29 -9.55 -3.35
N ARG A 135 -20.38 -9.01 -4.58
CA ARG A 135 -21.51 -9.30 -5.45
C ARG A 135 -21.42 -10.82 -5.70
N GLN A 136 -22.41 -11.54 -5.20
CA GLN A 136 -22.65 -12.94 -5.55
C GLN A 136 -22.93 -13.05 -7.05
#